data_AF-A0A5T5HXJ7-F1
#
_entry.id   AF-A0A5T5HXJ7-F1
#
_cell.length_a   1.000
_cell.length_b   1.000
_cell.length_c   1.000
_cell.angle_alpha   90.00
_cell.angle_beta   90.00
_cell.angle_gamma   90.00
#
_symmetry.space_group_name_H-M   'P 1'
#
loop_
_entity.id
_entity.type
_entity.pdbx_description
1 polymer ?
#
loop_
_entity_poly.entity_id
_entity_poly.type
_entity_poly.pdbx_seq_one_letter_code
_entity_poly.pdbx_strand_id
1 'polypeptide(L)'
;MAKQKKRGFFSWLGFGDKEQKQEQTEEQQIVEEQRPVEPPVETAADVDAQTPAHSKAETEAFAEEVVDVTEKVQESEKPQPVEPEPAAAIETAAPQIAVEREELPLPEEVKDEAISPEEWQAEAETVEVITAVEEEGENAAKFTDEELEAQALAAQAAEEAVMVVPPAEEDAPVEAIVQEQEKPTKEGFFARLKRSLLKTKENLGSGFISLFRGKKIDDDLFEELEEQLLIADVGVETTRKIIANLTEGASRKQLKDAEALYGLLKDEMGEILAKVDEPLNIEGKTPFVILMVGVNGVGKTTTIGKLARQFEQQGKSVMLAAGDTFRAAAVEQLQVWGQRNNIPVIAQHTGADSASVIFDAIQAAKARNVDVLIADTAGRLQNKSHLMEELKKIVRVMKKLDEEAPHEVMLTIDASTGQNAVSQAKLFHEAVGLTGITLTKLDGTAKGGVIFSVADQFGIPIRYIGVGERIEDLRPFKADDFIEALFARED
;
A
#
# COMPACT_ATOMS: atom_id res chain seq x y z
N MET A 1 -40.56 40.11 22.18
CA MET A 1 -41.95 39.60 21.98
C MET A 1 -41.99 38.82 20.66
N ALA A 2 -43.03 38.03 20.37
CA ALA A 2 -42.93 36.92 19.39
C ALA A 2 -44.11 36.80 18.40
N LYS A 3 -43.80 36.32 17.18
CA LYS A 3 -44.55 35.43 16.24
C LYS A 3 -43.84 35.47 14.87
N GLN A 4 -43.47 34.34 14.25
CA GLN A 4 -44.27 33.40 13.44
C GLN A 4 -44.86 34.04 12.15
N LYS A 5 -44.89 33.35 10.98
CA LYS A 5 -45.03 31.90 10.76
C LYS A 5 -44.43 31.41 9.40
N LYS A 6 -44.17 30.10 9.28
CA LYS A 6 -43.67 29.41 8.06
C LYS A 6 -44.69 29.40 6.90
N ARG A 7 -44.20 29.33 5.65
CA ARG A 7 -44.69 28.33 4.66
C ARG A 7 -43.73 28.14 3.47
N GLY A 8 -43.72 26.92 2.92
CA GLY A 8 -43.16 26.54 1.63
C GLY A 8 -43.62 25.11 1.30
N PHE A 9 -43.77 24.77 0.01
CA PHE A 9 -43.85 23.39 -0.48
C PHE A 9 -43.70 23.32 -2.01
N PHE A 10 -43.39 22.13 -2.52
CA PHE A 10 -43.20 21.82 -3.95
C PHE A 10 -44.45 22.07 -4.82
N SER A 11 -44.22 22.59 -6.03
CA SER A 11 -45.12 22.58 -7.20
C SER A 11 -44.33 23.18 -8.38
N TRP A 12 -44.26 22.63 -9.60
CA TRP A 12 -44.77 21.37 -10.17
C TRP A 12 -44.05 21.16 -11.52
N LEU A 13 -43.80 19.91 -11.96
CA LEU A 13 -43.05 19.64 -13.19
C LEU A 13 -43.84 20.06 -14.45
N GLY A 14 -43.14 20.67 -15.41
CA GLY A 14 -43.74 21.10 -16.68
C GLY A 14 -43.80 19.99 -17.74
N PHE A 15 -44.96 19.84 -18.39
CA PHE A 15 -45.19 19.00 -19.57
C PHE A 15 -46.39 19.56 -20.36
N GLY A 16 -46.32 19.57 -21.70
CA GLY A 16 -47.52 19.53 -22.57
C GLY A 16 -47.85 20.75 -23.45
N ASP A 17 -47.64 20.55 -24.77
CA ASP A 17 -48.52 20.91 -25.89
C ASP A 17 -48.80 22.37 -26.39
N LYS A 18 -48.21 22.63 -27.58
CA LYS A 18 -48.86 22.97 -28.88
C LYS A 18 -49.28 24.40 -29.29
N GLU A 19 -48.72 24.79 -30.45
CA GLU A 19 -49.34 25.45 -31.64
C GLU A 19 -49.83 26.93 -31.51
N GLN A 20 -49.86 27.78 -32.56
CA GLN A 20 -49.93 27.56 -34.02
C GLN A 20 -49.57 28.84 -34.86
N LYS A 21 -48.85 28.71 -36.01
CA LYS A 21 -48.87 29.58 -37.26
C LYS A 21 -48.48 31.09 -37.13
N GLN A 22 -48.15 31.94 -38.14
CA GLN A 22 -47.91 31.97 -39.63
C GLN A 22 -47.24 33.37 -39.96
N GLU A 23 -46.65 33.79 -41.10
CA GLU A 23 -46.11 33.24 -42.38
C GLU A 23 -45.35 34.39 -43.17
N GLN A 24 -44.70 34.10 -44.33
CA GLN A 24 -44.39 35.04 -45.48
C GLN A 24 -43.36 36.21 -45.29
N THR A 25 -42.56 36.71 -46.26
CA THR A 25 -41.93 36.26 -47.56
C THR A 25 -40.76 37.23 -47.93
N GLU A 26 -39.97 36.96 -49.01
CA GLU A 26 -39.18 37.92 -49.84
C GLU A 26 -37.87 38.57 -49.25
N GLU A 27 -36.80 38.92 -50.01
CA GLU A 27 -36.29 38.51 -51.35
C GLU A 27 -34.79 38.93 -51.55
N GLN A 28 -34.17 38.60 -52.71
CA GLN A 28 -32.90 39.11 -53.30
C GLN A 28 -31.56 38.68 -52.63
N GLN A 29 -30.49 38.16 -53.27
CA GLN A 29 -29.93 38.17 -54.67
C GLN A 29 -29.07 39.43 -54.98
N ILE A 30 -27.89 39.40 -55.63
CA ILE A 30 -27.10 38.36 -56.37
C ILE A 30 -25.82 37.95 -55.57
N VAL A 31 -24.60 37.56 -56.04
CA VAL A 31 -23.84 37.58 -57.33
C VAL A 31 -22.84 36.39 -57.40
N GLU A 32 -22.25 36.11 -58.57
CA GLU A 32 -21.13 35.14 -58.78
C GLU A 32 -20.02 35.75 -59.67
N GLU A 33 -18.78 35.23 -59.61
CA GLU A 33 -17.98 35.02 -60.85
C GLU A 33 -16.90 33.90 -60.75
N GLN A 34 -17.20 32.76 -61.40
CA GLN A 34 -16.42 32.02 -62.44
C GLN A 34 -14.94 31.62 -62.17
N ARG A 35 -14.52 30.32 -62.20
CA ARG A 35 -14.50 29.24 -63.25
C ARG A 35 -13.39 29.43 -64.32
N PRO A 36 -12.75 28.38 -64.92
CA PRO A 36 -13.22 26.99 -65.21
C PRO A 36 -12.42 25.84 -64.50
N VAL A 37 -12.86 24.56 -64.34
CA VAL A 37 -13.75 23.60 -65.05
C VAL A 37 -13.00 22.74 -66.11
N GLU A 38 -13.09 21.38 -66.21
CA GLU A 38 -14.07 20.41 -65.65
C GLU A 38 -13.57 19.03 -65.06
N PRO A 39 -13.07 18.00 -65.80
CA PRO A 39 -13.44 16.58 -65.54
C PRO A 39 -12.29 15.50 -65.58
N PRO A 40 -12.54 14.16 -65.57
CA PRO A 40 -13.02 13.28 -64.47
C PRO A 40 -12.02 12.10 -64.15
N VAL A 41 -12.20 11.16 -63.19
CA VAL A 41 -13.18 10.04 -63.07
C VAL A 41 -13.00 9.29 -61.71
N GLU A 42 -14.09 8.88 -61.03
CA GLU A 42 -14.23 7.86 -59.92
C GLU A 42 -13.41 8.04 -58.60
N THR A 43 -13.87 7.73 -57.37
CA THR A 43 -15.17 7.20 -56.82
C THR A 43 -15.42 7.64 -55.35
N ALA A 44 -16.64 7.39 -54.85
CA ALA A 44 -17.22 7.53 -53.49
C ALA A 44 -16.33 7.12 -52.27
N ALA A 45 -16.58 7.55 -51.01
CA ALA A 45 -17.52 8.54 -50.42
C ALA A 45 -17.11 8.93 -48.96
N ASP A 46 -17.79 9.92 -48.37
CA ASP A 46 -17.58 10.45 -47.02
C ASP A 46 -17.91 9.51 -45.85
N VAL A 47 -17.34 9.80 -44.66
CA VAL A 47 -17.88 9.39 -43.35
C VAL A 47 -17.70 10.56 -42.36
N ASP A 48 -18.78 10.94 -41.67
CA ASP A 48 -18.85 12.06 -40.72
C ASP A 48 -18.94 11.55 -39.26
N ALA A 49 -18.76 12.43 -38.28
CA ALA A 49 -18.68 12.08 -36.87
C ALA A 49 -20.05 11.75 -36.23
N GLN A 50 -20.14 10.64 -35.50
CA GLN A 50 -21.29 10.32 -34.64
C GLN A 50 -20.87 9.69 -33.30
N THR A 51 -21.45 10.22 -32.22
CA THR A 51 -21.40 9.64 -30.87
C THR A 51 -22.49 8.56 -30.74
N PRO A 52 -22.23 7.38 -30.15
CA PRO A 52 -23.28 6.41 -29.86
C PRO A 52 -24.19 6.91 -28.74
N ALA A 53 -25.49 6.98 -29.00
CA ALA A 53 -26.51 7.12 -27.97
C ALA A 53 -27.12 5.73 -27.68
N HIS A 54 -27.06 5.30 -26.42
CA HIS A 54 -27.62 4.00 -26.00
C HIS A 54 -29.13 3.92 -26.26
N SER A 55 -29.60 2.72 -26.62
CA SER A 55 -31.00 2.51 -26.96
C SER A 55 -31.84 2.23 -25.72
N LYS A 56 -33.13 2.59 -25.76
CA LYS A 56 -34.04 2.33 -24.62
C LYS A 56 -34.12 0.86 -24.21
N ALA A 57 -33.99 -0.07 -25.17
CA ALA A 57 -34.02 -1.50 -24.91
C ALA A 57 -32.83 -1.96 -24.04
N GLU A 58 -31.66 -1.34 -24.17
CA GLU A 58 -30.49 -1.64 -23.34
C GLU A 58 -30.72 -1.17 -21.89
N THR A 59 -31.32 0.01 -21.71
CA THR A 59 -31.66 0.53 -20.37
C THR A 59 -32.84 -0.17 -19.71
N GLU A 60 -33.79 -0.70 -20.49
CA GLU A 60 -34.92 -1.49 -19.96
C GLU A 60 -34.47 -2.91 -19.57
N ALA A 61 -33.60 -3.56 -20.36
CA ALA A 61 -33.03 -4.87 -20.00
C ALA A 61 -32.18 -4.81 -18.71
N PHE A 62 -31.33 -3.78 -18.56
CA PHE A 62 -30.54 -3.58 -17.34
C PHE A 62 -31.41 -3.28 -16.11
N ALA A 63 -32.59 -2.65 -16.30
CA ALA A 63 -33.53 -2.41 -15.22
C ALA A 63 -34.21 -3.71 -14.73
N GLU A 64 -34.57 -4.63 -15.63
CA GLU A 64 -35.12 -5.94 -15.23
C GLU A 64 -34.07 -6.79 -14.49
N GLU A 65 -32.82 -6.82 -14.95
CA GLU A 65 -31.72 -7.56 -14.30
C GLU A 65 -31.47 -7.10 -12.85
N VAL A 66 -31.46 -5.77 -12.61
CA VAL A 66 -31.28 -5.22 -11.26
C VAL A 66 -32.45 -5.55 -10.33
N VAL A 67 -33.69 -5.61 -10.83
CA VAL A 67 -34.87 -5.99 -10.03
C VAL A 67 -34.77 -7.47 -9.62
N ASP A 68 -34.46 -8.37 -10.55
CA ASP A 68 -34.34 -9.81 -10.32
C ASP A 68 -33.18 -10.18 -9.37
N VAL A 69 -32.13 -9.34 -9.30
CA VAL A 69 -31.10 -9.42 -8.25
C VAL A 69 -31.62 -8.96 -6.89
N THR A 70 -32.42 -7.89 -6.82
CA THR A 70 -32.94 -7.39 -5.53
C THR A 70 -34.00 -8.30 -4.86
N GLU A 71 -34.85 -8.99 -5.63
CA GLU A 71 -35.80 -9.96 -5.04
C GLU A 71 -35.07 -11.17 -4.42
N LYS A 72 -34.01 -11.68 -5.08
CA LYS A 72 -33.20 -12.80 -4.55
C LYS A 72 -32.48 -12.46 -3.23
N VAL A 73 -32.18 -11.19 -2.98
CA VAL A 73 -31.61 -10.75 -1.69
C VAL A 73 -32.67 -10.69 -0.59
N GLN A 74 -33.93 -10.38 -0.90
CA GLN A 74 -34.99 -10.33 0.12
C GLN A 74 -35.51 -11.71 0.58
N GLU A 75 -35.35 -12.77 -0.22
CA GLU A 75 -35.84 -14.09 0.19
C GLU A 75 -34.92 -14.81 1.21
N SER A 76 -33.68 -14.34 1.40
CA SER A 76 -32.71 -14.95 2.33
C SER A 76 -32.74 -14.42 3.77
N GLU A 77 -33.41 -13.29 4.06
CA GLU A 77 -33.67 -12.83 5.44
C GLU A 77 -35.06 -13.29 5.95
N LYS A 78 -35.12 -14.48 6.53
CA LYS A 78 -36.24 -14.93 7.39
C LYS A 78 -35.70 -15.43 8.74
N PRO A 79 -35.93 -14.73 9.87
CA PRO A 79 -35.46 -15.17 11.17
C PRO A 79 -36.21 -16.45 11.63
N GLN A 80 -35.47 -17.41 12.17
CA GLN A 80 -36.05 -18.63 12.74
C GLN A 80 -36.70 -18.36 14.12
N PRO A 81 -37.80 -19.04 14.47
CA PRO A 81 -38.40 -18.95 15.81
C PRO A 81 -37.52 -19.63 16.87
N VAL A 82 -37.51 -19.08 18.08
CA VAL A 82 -36.87 -19.69 19.26
C VAL A 82 -37.98 -20.12 20.23
N GLU A 83 -38.01 -21.40 20.62
CA GLU A 83 -38.91 -21.89 21.68
C GLU A 83 -38.21 -21.87 23.06
N PRO A 84 -38.96 -21.68 24.18
CA PRO A 84 -38.37 -21.36 25.48
C PRO A 84 -38.15 -22.58 26.40
N GLU A 85 -37.05 -22.56 27.17
CA GLU A 85 -36.90 -23.42 28.35
C GLU A 85 -37.70 -22.88 29.55
N PRO A 86 -38.19 -23.76 30.45
CA PRO A 86 -39.02 -23.36 31.60
C PRO A 86 -38.19 -22.84 32.79
N ALA A 87 -38.64 -21.73 33.39
CA ALA A 87 -38.00 -21.12 34.55
C ALA A 87 -38.34 -21.81 35.89
N ALA A 88 -37.40 -21.79 36.84
CA ALA A 88 -37.62 -22.17 38.23
C ALA A 88 -36.99 -21.16 39.22
N ALA A 89 -37.86 -20.60 40.07
CA ALA A 89 -37.71 -19.75 41.27
C ALA A 89 -36.32 -19.29 41.80
N ILE A 90 -36.34 -18.05 42.31
CA ILE A 90 -35.30 -17.40 43.13
C ILE A 90 -35.49 -17.78 44.61
N GLU A 91 -34.40 -17.98 45.36
CA GLU A 91 -34.38 -17.65 46.80
C GLU A 91 -33.00 -17.13 47.25
N THR A 92 -32.91 -16.53 48.45
CA THR A 92 -31.82 -15.64 48.87
C THR A 92 -31.13 -16.10 50.16
N ALA A 93 -29.79 -16.01 50.22
CA ALA A 93 -29.04 -15.88 51.47
C ALA A 93 -27.57 -15.46 51.23
N ALA A 94 -26.99 -14.82 52.25
CA ALA A 94 -25.55 -14.62 52.46
C ALA A 94 -25.29 -14.62 53.98
N PRO A 95 -24.04 -14.45 54.45
CA PRO A 95 -22.90 -15.35 54.29
C PRO A 95 -22.45 -15.91 55.67
N GLN A 96 -21.62 -16.96 55.71
CA GLN A 96 -20.93 -17.37 56.95
C GLN A 96 -19.46 -17.71 56.74
N ILE A 97 -18.71 -17.63 57.84
CA ILE A 97 -17.24 -17.61 57.92
C ILE A 97 -16.76 -18.89 58.60
N ALA A 98 -15.71 -19.51 58.06
CA ALA A 98 -14.82 -20.37 58.83
C ALA A 98 -13.38 -20.20 58.30
N VAL A 99 -12.43 -20.01 59.21
CA VAL A 99 -10.99 -20.07 58.94
C VAL A 99 -10.43 -21.13 59.86
N GLU A 100 -9.69 -22.08 59.32
CA GLU A 100 -8.85 -22.97 60.12
C GLU A 100 -7.52 -23.19 59.39
N ARG A 101 -6.44 -23.38 60.15
CA ARG A 101 -5.07 -23.55 59.68
C ARG A 101 -4.45 -24.70 60.46
N GLU A 102 -3.83 -25.65 59.77
CA GLU A 102 -2.83 -26.61 60.27
C GLU A 102 -2.44 -27.52 59.07
N GLU A 103 -1.24 -28.08 58.95
CA GLU A 103 0.09 -27.61 59.36
C GLU A 103 1.14 -28.29 58.45
N LEU A 104 2.38 -27.77 58.38
CA LEU A 104 3.46 -28.36 57.57
C LEU A 104 4.48 -29.09 58.44
N PRO A 105 4.74 -30.39 58.20
CA PRO A 105 5.99 -31.04 58.58
C PRO A 105 6.97 -31.14 57.40
N LEU A 106 8.22 -30.73 57.64
CA LEU A 106 9.42 -31.10 56.85
C LEU A 106 10.26 -32.09 57.70
N PRO A 107 11.43 -32.58 57.25
CA PRO A 107 11.57 -33.81 56.48
C PRO A 107 12.45 -34.87 57.18
N GLU A 108 12.49 -36.10 56.67
CA GLU A 108 13.51 -37.11 57.02
C GLU A 108 14.08 -37.82 55.77
N GLU A 109 15.22 -38.48 55.94
CA GLU A 109 16.19 -38.74 54.87
C GLU A 109 16.17 -40.14 54.22
N VAL A 110 16.29 -40.13 52.89
CA VAL A 110 17.08 -41.04 52.03
C VAL A 110 16.92 -42.56 52.17
N LYS A 111 16.46 -43.18 51.08
CA LYS A 111 17.04 -44.45 50.57
C LYS A 111 16.74 -44.67 49.09
N ASP A 112 17.71 -45.24 48.38
CA ASP A 112 17.66 -45.54 46.95
C ASP A 112 16.83 -46.80 46.65
N GLU A 113 15.99 -46.76 45.61
CA GLU A 113 16.03 -47.62 44.40
C GLU A 113 14.74 -47.52 43.55
N ALA A 114 14.83 -47.95 42.29
CA ALA A 114 13.73 -48.16 41.31
C ALA A 114 12.88 -46.93 40.88
N ILE A 115 13.18 -46.42 39.67
CA ILE A 115 12.32 -45.49 38.93
C ILE A 115 11.12 -46.24 38.31
N SER A 116 9.90 -45.72 38.47
CA SER A 116 8.68 -46.25 37.83
C SER A 116 8.53 -45.71 36.39
N PRO A 117 8.12 -46.52 35.39
CA PRO A 117 8.02 -46.09 34.00
C PRO A 117 6.68 -45.37 33.70
N GLU A 118 6.42 -44.24 34.36
CA GLU A 118 5.16 -43.47 34.19
C GLU A 118 5.35 -42.03 33.69
N GLU A 119 6.59 -41.50 33.59
CA GLU A 119 6.87 -40.17 33.01
C GLU A 119 6.94 -40.16 31.47
N TRP A 120 6.22 -41.06 30.78
CA TRP A 120 6.25 -41.25 29.31
C TRP A 120 4.87 -41.08 28.63
N GLN A 121 4.02 -40.19 29.17
CA GLN A 121 2.70 -39.88 28.60
C GLN A 121 2.47 -38.40 28.23
N ALA A 122 3.52 -37.58 28.21
CA ALA A 122 3.44 -36.17 27.77
C ALA A 122 3.75 -35.94 26.27
N GLU A 123 4.24 -36.96 25.55
CA GLU A 123 4.66 -36.84 24.13
C GLU A 123 3.65 -37.47 23.14
N ALA A 124 2.55 -38.07 23.64
CA ALA A 124 1.59 -38.79 22.81
C ALA A 124 0.61 -37.86 22.05
N GLU A 125 0.08 -36.80 22.68
CA GLU A 125 -0.87 -35.87 22.04
C GLU A 125 -0.24 -35.04 20.90
N THR A 126 1.09 -34.97 20.82
CA THR A 126 1.80 -34.26 19.75
C THR A 126 1.94 -35.04 18.43
N VAL A 127 1.54 -36.31 18.38
CA VAL A 127 1.72 -37.17 17.19
C VAL A 127 0.48 -37.19 16.29
N GLU A 128 -0.74 -37.26 16.85
CA GLU A 128 -1.97 -37.40 16.04
C GLU A 128 -2.25 -36.18 15.14
N VAL A 129 -1.80 -34.99 15.56
CA VAL A 129 -1.90 -33.74 14.77
C VAL A 129 -0.95 -33.75 13.56
N ILE A 130 0.12 -34.55 13.58
CA ILE A 130 1.07 -34.66 12.46
C ILE A 130 0.50 -35.62 11.41
N THR A 131 0.01 -36.78 11.83
CA THR A 131 -0.58 -37.79 10.92
C THR A 131 -1.82 -37.29 10.18
N ALA A 132 -2.59 -36.36 10.78
CA ALA A 132 -3.75 -35.75 10.12
C ALA A 132 -3.40 -34.78 8.97
N VAL A 133 -2.15 -34.30 8.90
CA VAL A 133 -1.69 -33.36 7.86
C VAL A 133 -1.04 -34.09 6.67
N GLU A 134 -0.54 -35.31 6.87
CA GLU A 134 0.08 -36.10 5.80
C GLU A 134 -0.96 -36.69 4.82
N GLU A 135 -2.18 -37.05 5.26
CA GLU A 135 -3.22 -37.58 4.35
C GLU A 135 -3.95 -36.51 3.50
N GLU A 136 -4.04 -35.24 3.92
CA GLU A 136 -4.61 -34.18 3.06
C GLU A 136 -3.60 -33.64 2.01
N GLY A 137 -2.31 -33.97 2.14
CA GLY A 137 -1.26 -33.54 1.21
C GLY A 137 -1.39 -34.09 -0.22
N GLU A 138 -2.05 -35.24 -0.41
CA GLU A 138 -2.14 -35.90 -1.72
C GLU A 138 -3.16 -35.26 -2.70
N ASN A 139 -3.96 -34.28 -2.25
CA ASN A 139 -4.82 -33.47 -3.13
C ASN A 139 -4.25 -32.07 -3.41
N ALA A 140 -2.93 -31.93 -3.42
CA ALA A 140 -2.25 -30.76 -3.99
C ALA A 140 -2.72 -30.50 -5.44
N ALA A 141 -2.96 -29.23 -5.77
CA ALA A 141 -3.67 -28.83 -6.99
C ALA A 141 -2.96 -29.32 -8.28
N LYS A 142 -3.71 -30.01 -9.13
CA LYS A 142 -3.32 -30.27 -10.52
C LYS A 142 -3.57 -28.99 -11.32
N PHE A 143 -2.50 -28.25 -11.57
CA PHE A 143 -2.47 -27.23 -12.63
C PHE A 143 -2.88 -27.88 -13.96
N THR A 144 -3.53 -27.11 -14.83
CA THR A 144 -3.82 -27.61 -16.19
C THR A 144 -2.56 -27.58 -17.05
N ASP A 145 -2.50 -28.42 -18.08
CA ASP A 145 -1.37 -28.42 -19.03
C ASP A 145 -1.21 -27.03 -19.69
N GLU A 146 -2.32 -26.30 -19.88
CA GLU A 146 -2.38 -24.93 -20.40
C GLU A 146 -1.74 -23.89 -19.45
N GLU A 147 -1.89 -24.04 -18.13
CA GLU A 147 -1.20 -23.21 -17.13
C GLU A 147 0.31 -23.49 -17.06
N LEU A 148 0.73 -24.73 -17.35
CA LEU A 148 2.13 -25.14 -17.40
C LEU A 148 2.80 -24.65 -18.70
N GLU A 149 2.13 -24.75 -19.85
CA GLU A 149 2.60 -24.18 -21.11
C GLU A 149 2.70 -22.65 -21.02
N ALA A 150 1.72 -21.96 -20.44
CA ALA A 150 1.77 -20.51 -20.23
C ALA A 150 2.96 -20.08 -19.35
N GLN A 151 3.29 -20.84 -18.30
CA GLN A 151 4.47 -20.59 -17.46
C GLN A 151 5.78 -20.89 -18.18
N ALA A 152 5.86 -21.96 -18.98
CA ALA A 152 7.04 -22.28 -19.78
C ALA A 152 7.33 -21.22 -20.85
N LEU A 153 6.29 -20.71 -21.52
CA LEU A 153 6.41 -19.68 -22.55
C LEU A 153 6.80 -18.32 -21.94
N ALA A 154 6.29 -17.98 -20.75
CA ALA A 154 6.75 -16.82 -19.98
C ALA A 154 8.20 -16.96 -19.50
N ALA A 155 8.65 -18.17 -19.13
CA ALA A 155 10.04 -18.42 -18.75
C ALA A 155 11.00 -18.27 -19.94
N GLN A 156 10.65 -18.79 -21.13
CA GLN A 156 11.44 -18.58 -22.34
C GLN A 156 11.54 -17.09 -22.73
N ALA A 157 10.43 -16.33 -22.64
CA ALA A 157 10.45 -14.90 -22.90
C ALA A 157 11.35 -14.12 -21.92
N ALA A 158 11.48 -14.58 -20.67
CA ALA A 158 12.40 -14.00 -19.68
C ALA A 158 13.87 -14.37 -19.96
N GLU A 159 14.15 -15.60 -20.40
CA GLU A 159 15.50 -16.08 -20.73
C GLU A 159 16.03 -15.43 -22.02
N GLU A 160 15.18 -15.30 -23.05
CA GLU A 160 15.52 -14.63 -24.31
C GLU A 160 15.80 -13.13 -24.11
N ALA A 161 15.06 -12.47 -23.19
CA ALA A 161 15.30 -11.07 -22.81
C ALA A 161 16.63 -10.84 -22.07
N VAL A 162 17.26 -11.87 -21.50
CA VAL A 162 18.58 -11.78 -20.86
C VAL A 162 19.74 -11.97 -21.86
N MET A 163 19.48 -12.61 -23.01
CA MET A 163 20.54 -13.08 -23.91
C MET A 163 21.08 -12.04 -24.92
N VAL A 164 20.44 -10.86 -25.03
CA VAL A 164 20.76 -9.85 -26.06
C VAL A 164 21.83 -8.84 -25.59
N VAL A 165 23.05 -9.33 -25.35
CA VAL A 165 24.27 -8.51 -25.30
C VAL A 165 25.38 -9.21 -26.09
N PRO A 166 25.89 -8.65 -27.20
CA PRO A 166 26.98 -9.27 -27.94
C PRO A 166 28.30 -9.21 -27.15
N PRO A 167 29.15 -10.25 -27.22
CA PRO A 167 30.49 -10.19 -26.62
C PRO A 167 31.35 -9.16 -27.36
N ALA A 168 32.03 -8.30 -26.60
CA ALA A 168 33.00 -7.36 -27.16
C ALA A 168 34.36 -8.06 -27.38
N GLU A 169 35.01 -7.75 -28.50
CA GLU A 169 36.36 -8.20 -28.81
C GLU A 169 37.42 -7.40 -28.03
N GLU A 170 38.59 -7.99 -27.77
CA GLU A 170 39.71 -7.34 -27.09
C GLU A 170 40.59 -6.48 -28.04
N ASP A 171 41.55 -5.74 -27.46
CA ASP A 171 42.63 -4.98 -28.11
C ASP A 171 42.29 -3.72 -28.95
N ALA A 172 41.97 -2.62 -28.25
CA ALA A 172 42.49 -1.29 -28.60
C ALA A 172 42.63 -0.38 -27.35
N PRO A 173 43.77 0.31 -27.14
CA PRO A 173 43.94 1.22 -26.01
C PRO A 173 43.25 2.56 -26.27
N VAL A 174 42.21 2.89 -25.50
CA VAL A 174 41.55 4.19 -25.52
C VAL A 174 42.15 5.10 -24.46
N GLU A 175 42.52 6.33 -24.82
CA GLU A 175 43.10 7.31 -23.90
C GLU A 175 42.10 7.71 -22.80
N ALA A 176 42.60 7.88 -21.57
CA ALA A 176 41.77 8.08 -20.38
C ALA A 176 41.15 9.49 -20.35
N ILE A 177 39.98 9.64 -20.97
CA ILE A 177 39.07 10.78 -20.71
C ILE A 177 38.53 10.62 -19.29
N VAL A 178 39.20 11.26 -18.32
CA VAL A 178 38.72 11.32 -16.93
C VAL A 178 37.46 12.17 -16.89
N GLN A 179 36.29 11.53 -16.96
CA GLN A 179 35.05 12.14 -16.51
C GLN A 179 35.13 12.29 -14.99
N GLU A 180 35.40 13.51 -14.55
CA GLU A 180 35.39 13.89 -13.13
C GLU A 180 33.98 13.68 -12.58
N GLN A 181 33.78 12.62 -11.78
CA GLN A 181 32.49 12.36 -11.14
C GLN A 181 32.21 13.46 -10.12
N GLU A 182 31.30 14.38 -10.48
CA GLU A 182 30.84 15.41 -9.57
C GLU A 182 30.35 14.80 -8.26
N LYS A 183 30.91 15.27 -7.14
CA LYS A 183 30.50 14.83 -5.81
C LYS A 183 29.02 15.16 -5.61
N PRO A 184 28.21 14.27 -5.01
CA PRO A 184 26.77 14.48 -4.89
C PRO A 184 26.46 15.71 -4.01
N THR A 185 26.14 16.84 -4.66
CA THR A 185 25.65 18.06 -4.01
C THR A 185 24.20 17.90 -3.55
N LYS A 186 23.76 18.73 -2.58
CA LYS A 186 22.34 18.73 -2.19
C LYS A 186 21.44 19.14 -3.36
N GLU A 187 21.93 20.01 -4.25
CA GLU A 187 21.26 20.41 -5.49
C GLU A 187 21.01 19.21 -6.41
N GLY A 188 22.03 18.37 -6.66
CA GLY A 188 21.90 17.13 -7.43
C GLY A 188 21.09 16.02 -6.77
N PHE A 189 20.73 16.16 -5.49
CA PHE A 189 19.72 15.34 -4.80
C PHE A 189 18.33 15.93 -4.97
N PHE A 190 18.14 17.21 -4.64
CA PHE A 190 16.86 17.89 -4.71
C PHE A 190 16.29 17.93 -6.13
N ALA A 191 17.13 18.14 -7.15
CA ALA A 191 16.73 18.04 -8.56
C ALA A 191 16.21 16.65 -8.94
N ARG A 192 16.76 15.57 -8.37
CA ARG A 192 16.25 14.21 -8.58
C ARG A 192 14.88 14.02 -7.91
N LEU A 193 14.71 14.49 -6.68
CA LEU A 193 13.44 14.40 -5.95
C LEU A 193 12.33 15.26 -6.62
N LYS A 194 12.66 16.49 -7.04
CA LYS A 194 11.77 17.37 -7.84
C LYS A 194 11.31 16.67 -9.12
N ARG A 195 12.23 15.97 -9.82
CA ARG A 195 11.96 15.23 -11.06
C ARG A 195 11.16 13.95 -10.85
N SER A 196 11.41 13.16 -9.81
CA SER A 196 10.61 11.96 -9.52
C SER A 196 9.16 12.34 -9.18
N LEU A 197 8.95 13.41 -8.41
CA LEU A 197 7.61 13.82 -8.01
C LEU A 197 6.82 14.52 -9.14
N LEU A 198 7.40 14.75 -10.32
CA LEU A 198 6.83 15.56 -11.41
C LEU A 198 5.35 15.27 -11.70
N LYS A 199 4.97 14.00 -11.91
CA LYS A 199 3.57 13.62 -12.17
C LYS A 199 2.63 13.92 -11.00
N THR A 200 3.11 13.75 -9.77
CA THR A 200 2.34 14.10 -8.56
C THR A 200 2.27 15.63 -8.39
N LYS A 201 3.28 16.36 -8.86
CA LYS A 201 3.38 17.83 -8.82
C LYS A 201 2.51 18.59 -9.83
N GLU A 202 1.97 17.88 -10.83
CA GLU A 202 0.93 18.41 -11.71
C GLU A 202 -0.42 18.47 -10.98
N ASN A 203 -0.68 17.50 -10.08
CA ASN A 203 -1.92 17.42 -9.30
C ASN A 203 -1.83 18.06 -7.90
N LEU A 204 -0.65 18.04 -7.26
CA LEU A 204 -0.38 18.59 -5.92
C LEU A 204 0.75 19.62 -5.96
N GLY A 205 0.94 20.37 -4.87
CA GLY A 205 2.05 21.32 -4.76
C GLY A 205 1.96 22.39 -5.84
N SER A 206 2.90 22.41 -6.79
CA SER A 206 2.89 23.32 -7.94
C SER A 206 1.57 23.35 -8.72
N GLY A 207 0.83 22.23 -8.79
CA GLY A 207 -0.50 22.15 -9.40
C GLY A 207 -1.56 23.06 -8.77
N PHE A 208 -1.38 23.50 -7.52
CA PHE A 208 -2.29 24.45 -6.86
C PHE A 208 -2.02 25.92 -7.26
N ILE A 209 -0.88 26.23 -7.89
CA ILE A 209 -0.53 27.61 -8.27
C ILE A 209 -1.42 28.13 -9.41
N SER A 210 -1.92 27.24 -10.28
CA SER A 210 -2.93 27.58 -11.29
C SER A 210 -4.32 27.77 -10.66
N LEU A 211 -4.71 26.88 -9.75
CA LEU A 211 -5.98 26.94 -9.01
C LEU A 211 -6.16 28.28 -8.30
N PHE A 212 -5.16 28.71 -7.53
CA PHE A 212 -5.22 29.96 -6.74
C PHE A 212 -5.04 31.24 -7.58
N ARG A 213 -4.68 31.17 -8.86
CA ARG A 213 -4.26 32.37 -9.62
C ARG A 213 -5.42 33.29 -9.97
N GLY A 214 -5.57 34.37 -9.19
CA GLY A 214 -6.58 35.41 -9.42
C GLY A 214 -8.00 35.05 -8.98
N LYS A 215 -8.19 33.89 -8.33
CA LYS A 215 -9.42 33.56 -7.61
C LYS A 215 -9.48 34.30 -6.27
N LYS A 216 -10.68 34.42 -5.71
CA LYS A 216 -10.87 34.90 -4.34
C LYS A 216 -10.87 33.71 -3.39
N ILE A 217 -10.80 33.99 -2.09
CA ILE A 217 -11.03 32.98 -1.06
C ILE A 217 -12.53 33.03 -0.73
N ASP A 218 -13.27 32.11 -1.33
CA ASP A 218 -14.70 31.84 -1.17
C ASP A 218 -14.93 30.32 -1.13
N ASP A 219 -16.17 29.90 -0.84
CA ASP A 219 -16.50 28.47 -0.62
C ASP A 219 -16.23 27.63 -1.88
N ASP A 220 -16.56 28.16 -3.07
CA ASP A 220 -16.27 27.57 -4.38
C ASP A 220 -14.79 27.16 -4.53
N LEU A 221 -13.83 28.00 -4.10
CA LEU A 221 -12.39 27.68 -4.15
C LEU A 221 -12.02 26.51 -3.24
N PHE A 222 -12.69 26.36 -2.09
CA PHE A 222 -12.45 25.24 -1.17
C PHE A 222 -13.04 23.94 -1.70
N GLU A 223 -14.17 23.97 -2.40
CA GLU A 223 -14.73 22.78 -3.07
C GLU A 223 -13.82 22.28 -4.20
N GLU A 224 -13.30 23.17 -5.06
CA GLU A 224 -12.31 22.81 -6.09
C GLU A 224 -11.02 22.24 -5.49
N LEU A 225 -10.56 22.78 -4.35
CA LEU A 225 -9.36 22.29 -3.66
C LEU A 225 -9.59 20.93 -2.99
N GLU A 226 -10.78 20.67 -2.44
CA GLU A 226 -11.18 19.35 -1.95
C GLU A 226 -11.19 18.33 -3.10
N GLU A 227 -11.77 18.66 -4.26
CA GLU A 227 -11.73 17.80 -5.45
C GLU A 227 -10.29 17.48 -5.89
N GLN A 228 -9.42 18.49 -6.01
CA GLN A 228 -8.03 18.29 -6.46
C GLN A 228 -7.21 17.44 -5.48
N LEU A 229 -7.40 17.61 -4.16
CA LEU A 229 -6.78 16.76 -3.13
C LEU A 229 -7.29 15.30 -3.20
N LEU A 230 -8.59 15.09 -3.46
CA LEU A 230 -9.18 13.75 -3.63
C LEU A 230 -8.68 13.03 -4.88
N ILE A 231 -8.60 13.71 -6.03
CA ILE A 231 -8.05 13.19 -7.29
C ILE A 231 -6.61 12.69 -7.10
N ALA A 232 -5.83 13.42 -6.30
CA ALA A 232 -4.44 13.12 -5.97
C ALA A 232 -4.24 11.99 -4.94
N ASP A 233 -5.31 11.31 -4.49
CA ASP A 233 -5.29 10.23 -3.49
C ASP A 233 -4.90 10.67 -2.05
N VAL A 234 -5.16 11.92 -1.66
CA VAL A 234 -4.95 12.39 -0.26
C VAL A 234 -5.93 11.75 0.74
N GLY A 235 -7.09 11.27 0.26
CA GLY A 235 -8.09 10.54 1.07
C GLY A 235 -9.05 11.45 1.84
N VAL A 236 -10.31 11.03 1.95
CA VAL A 236 -11.44 11.88 2.39
C VAL A 236 -11.25 12.49 3.78
N GLU A 237 -10.78 11.72 4.75
CA GLU A 237 -10.60 12.20 6.13
C GLU A 237 -9.47 13.24 6.22
N THR A 238 -8.35 12.95 5.57
CA THR A 238 -7.17 13.83 5.45
C THR A 238 -7.50 15.12 4.71
N THR A 239 -8.19 15.04 3.56
CA THR A 239 -8.60 16.20 2.77
C THR A 239 -9.52 17.11 3.59
N ARG A 240 -10.56 16.54 4.23
CA ARG A 240 -11.47 17.30 5.09
C ARG A 240 -10.73 18.03 6.22
N LYS A 241 -9.72 17.40 6.81
CA LYS A 241 -8.87 17.97 7.87
C LYS A 241 -8.05 19.15 7.35
N ILE A 242 -7.38 18.97 6.20
CA ILE A 242 -6.61 20.03 5.52
C ILE A 242 -7.53 21.22 5.20
N ILE A 243 -8.70 20.99 4.59
CA ILE A 243 -9.65 22.07 4.24
C ILE A 243 -10.17 22.78 5.49
N ALA A 244 -10.55 22.06 6.54
CA ALA A 244 -11.02 22.68 7.80
C ALA A 244 -9.95 23.57 8.45
N ASN A 245 -8.72 23.08 8.55
CA ASN A 245 -7.60 23.83 9.13
C ASN A 245 -7.20 25.03 8.24
N LEU A 246 -7.23 24.87 6.91
CA LEU A 246 -6.94 25.92 5.95
C LEU A 246 -7.97 27.05 5.97
N THR A 247 -9.27 26.72 6.04
CA THR A 247 -10.37 27.69 6.19
C THR A 247 -10.29 28.44 7.52
N GLU A 248 -9.99 27.74 8.62
CA GLU A 248 -9.74 28.41 9.90
C GLU A 248 -8.48 29.30 9.83
N GLY A 249 -7.38 28.83 9.25
CA GLY A 249 -6.14 29.59 9.08
C GLY A 249 -6.32 30.86 8.25
N ALA A 250 -7.04 30.76 7.14
CA ALA A 250 -7.36 31.88 6.26
C ALA A 250 -8.22 32.95 6.96
N SER A 251 -9.26 32.53 7.69
CA SER A 251 -10.13 33.44 8.45
C SER A 251 -9.39 34.11 9.61
N ARG A 252 -8.59 33.35 10.39
CA ARG A 252 -7.76 33.87 11.49
C ARG A 252 -6.71 34.89 11.01
N LYS A 253 -6.04 34.63 9.87
CA LYS A 253 -5.03 35.53 9.27
C LYS A 253 -5.66 36.65 8.41
N GLN A 254 -6.98 36.67 8.23
CA GLN A 254 -7.72 37.58 7.33
C GLN A 254 -7.12 37.65 5.91
N LEU A 255 -6.77 36.49 5.34
CA LEU A 255 -6.21 36.42 4.00
C LEU A 255 -7.21 36.94 2.96
N LYS A 256 -6.72 37.74 2.01
CA LYS A 256 -7.50 38.33 0.90
C LYS A 256 -7.00 37.89 -0.47
N ASP A 257 -5.99 37.03 -0.49
CA ASP A 257 -5.21 36.65 -1.65
C ASP A 257 -4.94 35.14 -1.55
N ALA A 258 -5.30 34.42 -2.60
CA ALA A 258 -5.12 32.98 -2.68
C ALA A 258 -3.64 32.57 -2.86
N GLU A 259 -2.73 33.47 -3.27
CA GLU A 259 -1.28 33.19 -3.20
C GLU A 259 -0.79 33.01 -1.75
N ALA A 260 -1.44 33.64 -0.76
CA ALA A 260 -1.14 33.40 0.65
C ALA A 260 -1.77 32.08 1.18
N LEU A 261 -2.82 31.58 0.51
CA LEU A 261 -3.44 30.29 0.81
C LEU A 261 -2.53 29.12 0.40
N TYR A 262 -1.76 29.28 -0.69
CA TYR A 262 -0.70 28.34 -1.09
C TYR A 262 0.34 28.11 0.00
N GLY A 263 0.75 29.17 0.70
CA GLY A 263 1.66 29.08 1.83
C GLY A 263 1.07 28.28 2.99
N LEU A 264 -0.17 28.60 3.39
CA LEU A 264 -0.87 27.84 4.43
C LEU A 264 -1.04 26.35 4.08
N LEU A 265 -1.34 26.03 2.82
CA LEU A 265 -1.51 24.64 2.37
C LEU A 265 -0.18 23.87 2.43
N LYS A 266 0.95 24.53 2.08
CA LYS A 266 2.29 23.96 2.26
C LYS A 266 2.60 23.71 3.73
N ASP A 267 2.32 24.70 4.60
CA ASP A 267 2.54 24.59 6.05
C ASP A 267 1.73 23.42 6.65
N GLU A 268 0.42 23.34 6.36
CA GLU A 268 -0.50 22.31 6.86
C GLU A 268 -0.10 20.89 6.40
N MET A 269 0.18 20.72 5.11
CA MET A 269 0.63 19.42 4.58
C MET A 269 2.01 19.04 5.14
N GLY A 270 2.87 20.02 5.46
CA GLY A 270 4.12 19.82 6.18
C GLY A 270 3.91 19.39 7.62
N GLU A 271 2.99 20.02 8.36
CA GLU A 271 2.64 19.61 9.72
C GLU A 271 2.10 18.17 9.78
N ILE A 272 1.42 17.67 8.76
CA ILE A 272 1.02 16.24 8.69
C ILE A 272 2.25 15.34 8.59
N LEU A 273 3.16 15.60 7.65
CA LEU A 273 4.34 14.75 7.42
C LEU A 273 5.41 14.85 8.52
N ALA A 274 5.55 16.00 9.17
CA ALA A 274 6.51 16.19 10.26
C ALA A 274 6.23 15.28 11.48
N LYS A 275 4.97 14.82 11.66
CA LYS A 275 4.57 13.88 12.72
C LYS A 275 5.11 12.46 12.51
N VAL A 276 5.56 12.13 11.30
CA VAL A 276 6.07 10.80 10.91
C VAL A 276 7.50 10.84 10.33
N ASP A 277 8.19 11.97 10.45
CA ASP A 277 9.61 12.09 10.06
C ASP A 277 10.54 11.61 11.20
N GLU A 278 10.64 10.29 11.32
CA GLU A 278 11.62 9.63 12.20
C GLU A 278 12.44 8.61 11.39
N PRO A 279 13.68 8.95 10.98
CA PRO A 279 14.56 8.03 10.27
C PRO A 279 14.86 6.76 11.08
N LEU A 280 15.00 5.62 10.40
CA LEU A 280 15.30 4.34 11.05
C LEU A 280 16.65 4.38 11.76
N ASN A 281 16.64 4.22 13.09
CA ASN A 281 17.84 4.05 13.91
C ASN A 281 18.13 2.56 14.14
N ILE A 282 19.32 2.10 13.76
CA ILE A 282 19.77 0.71 13.90
C ILE A 282 20.82 0.51 15.02
N GLU A 283 21.07 1.53 15.85
CA GLU A 283 22.09 1.46 16.90
C GLU A 283 21.61 0.70 18.16
N GLY A 284 22.57 0.26 18.98
CA GLY A 284 22.30 -0.36 20.29
C GLY A 284 21.87 -1.84 20.27
N LYS A 285 21.68 -2.45 19.09
CA LYS A 285 21.28 -3.86 18.92
C LYS A 285 22.24 -4.60 17.98
N THR A 286 22.41 -5.91 18.19
CA THR A 286 23.28 -6.76 17.36
C THR A 286 22.79 -8.21 17.38
N PRO A 287 22.10 -8.71 16.34
CA PRO A 287 21.62 -7.97 15.18
C PRO A 287 20.47 -7.01 15.53
N PHE A 288 20.42 -5.85 14.90
CA PHE A 288 19.16 -5.16 14.65
C PHE A 288 18.34 -6.00 13.66
N VAL A 289 17.03 -6.16 13.88
CA VAL A 289 16.19 -7.13 13.13
C VAL A 289 15.04 -6.40 12.47
N ILE A 290 15.06 -6.36 11.14
CA ILE A 290 14.02 -5.76 10.30
C ILE A 290 13.15 -6.87 9.69
N LEU A 291 11.85 -6.87 10.01
CA LEU A 291 10.85 -7.73 9.39
C LEU A 291 10.13 -6.94 8.29
N MET A 292 10.29 -7.35 7.04
CA MET A 292 9.76 -6.62 5.87
C MET A 292 8.43 -7.20 5.42
N VAL A 293 7.34 -6.48 5.68
CA VAL A 293 5.97 -6.91 5.37
C VAL A 293 5.34 -6.06 4.26
N GLY A 294 4.19 -6.49 3.75
CA GLY A 294 3.52 -5.89 2.60
C GLY A 294 3.24 -6.90 1.48
N VAL A 295 2.44 -6.50 0.50
CA VAL A 295 1.92 -7.40 -0.53
C VAL A 295 2.93 -7.70 -1.64
N ASN A 296 2.57 -8.59 -2.56
CA ASN A 296 3.39 -8.86 -3.75
C ASN A 296 3.42 -7.64 -4.70
N GLY A 297 4.53 -7.42 -5.42
CA GLY A 297 4.64 -6.37 -6.44
C GLY A 297 4.95 -4.95 -5.94
N VAL A 298 4.82 -4.65 -4.64
CA VAL A 298 5.15 -3.32 -4.04
C VAL A 298 6.65 -3.06 -3.89
N GLY A 299 7.50 -4.04 -4.22
CA GLY A 299 8.95 -3.90 -4.20
C GLY A 299 9.63 -4.24 -2.86
N LYS A 300 9.07 -5.14 -2.04
CA LYS A 300 9.71 -5.62 -0.78
C LYS A 300 11.17 -6.08 -1.01
N THR A 301 11.36 -7.13 -1.79
CA THR A 301 12.67 -7.75 -2.08
C THR A 301 13.65 -6.76 -2.72
N THR A 302 13.16 -5.85 -3.58
CA THR A 302 13.94 -4.73 -4.12
C THR A 302 14.40 -3.76 -3.03
N THR A 303 13.49 -3.39 -2.12
CA THR A 303 13.78 -2.52 -0.97
C THR A 303 14.79 -3.17 -0.04
N ILE A 304 14.69 -4.48 0.21
CA ILE A 304 15.67 -5.26 0.98
C ILE A 304 17.06 -5.15 0.36
N GLY A 305 17.19 -5.40 -0.95
CA GLY A 305 18.47 -5.26 -1.67
C GLY A 305 19.08 -3.86 -1.56
N LYS A 306 18.24 -2.81 -1.66
CA LYS A 306 18.68 -1.42 -1.50
C LYS A 306 19.10 -1.10 -0.06
N LEU A 307 18.30 -1.48 0.95
CA LEU A 307 18.61 -1.28 2.37
C LEU A 307 19.90 -1.99 2.77
N ALA A 308 20.02 -3.27 2.40
CA ALA A 308 21.21 -4.07 2.66
C ALA A 308 22.48 -3.39 2.11
N ARG A 309 22.43 -2.92 0.86
CA ARG A 309 23.57 -2.21 0.27
C ARG A 309 23.83 -0.83 0.89
N GLN A 310 22.82 -0.14 1.43
CA GLN A 310 23.01 1.11 2.17
C GLN A 310 23.67 0.88 3.54
N PHE A 311 23.32 -0.21 4.25
CA PHE A 311 23.98 -0.57 5.51
C PHE A 311 25.44 -1.02 5.27
N GLU A 312 25.73 -1.80 4.21
CA GLU A 312 27.12 -2.09 3.82
C GLU A 312 27.93 -0.82 3.55
N GLN A 313 27.35 0.18 2.87
CA GLN A 313 28.01 1.48 2.61
C GLN A 313 28.25 2.30 3.89
N GLN A 314 27.52 2.02 4.96
CA GLN A 314 27.74 2.56 6.31
C GLN A 314 28.76 1.73 7.12
N GLY A 315 29.37 0.70 6.52
CA GLY A 315 30.32 -0.20 7.19
C GLY A 315 29.67 -1.26 8.09
N LYS A 316 28.35 -1.46 7.98
CA LYS A 316 27.60 -2.46 8.74
C LYS A 316 27.65 -3.82 8.06
N SER A 317 27.80 -4.88 8.84
CA SER A 317 27.62 -6.25 8.38
C SER A 317 26.13 -6.59 8.28
N VAL A 318 25.73 -7.24 7.18
CA VAL A 318 24.31 -7.54 6.89
C VAL A 318 24.12 -9.05 6.69
N MET A 319 22.94 -9.55 7.05
CA MET A 319 22.45 -10.88 6.68
C MET A 319 21.00 -10.77 6.19
N LEU A 320 20.60 -11.63 5.26
CA LEU A 320 19.25 -11.69 4.71
C LEU A 320 18.57 -13.02 5.09
N ALA A 321 17.26 -13.02 5.34
CA ALA A 321 16.46 -14.22 5.55
C ALA A 321 15.36 -14.34 4.47
N ALA A 322 15.31 -15.47 3.79
CA ALA A 322 14.39 -15.73 2.68
C ALA A 322 13.04 -16.30 3.17
N GLY A 323 12.25 -15.47 3.87
CA GLY A 323 10.95 -15.85 4.44
C GLY A 323 9.74 -15.80 3.50
N ASP A 324 9.91 -15.59 2.18
CA ASP A 324 8.88 -15.85 1.16
C ASP A 324 9.04 -17.27 0.59
N THR A 325 9.00 -18.27 1.48
CA THR A 325 9.29 -19.68 1.15
C THR A 325 8.27 -20.27 0.16
N PHE A 326 7.06 -19.70 0.12
CA PHE A 326 5.99 -20.01 -0.84
C PHE A 326 6.31 -19.58 -2.29
N ARG A 327 7.44 -18.92 -2.56
CA ARG A 327 7.85 -18.48 -3.90
C ARG A 327 9.33 -18.83 -4.13
N ALA A 328 9.60 -19.95 -4.79
CA ALA A 328 10.96 -20.38 -5.16
C ALA A 328 11.77 -19.24 -5.81
N ALA A 329 11.18 -18.57 -6.80
CA ALA A 329 11.79 -17.42 -7.47
C ALA A 329 12.05 -16.20 -6.56
N ALA A 330 11.36 -16.05 -5.43
CA ALA A 330 11.63 -14.99 -4.45
C ALA A 330 12.85 -15.35 -3.56
N VAL A 331 12.93 -16.61 -3.13
CA VAL A 331 14.10 -17.16 -2.42
C VAL A 331 15.35 -17.04 -3.31
N GLU A 332 15.24 -17.47 -4.58
CA GLU A 332 16.30 -17.36 -5.57
C GLU A 332 16.68 -15.90 -5.87
N GLN A 333 15.70 -15.01 -6.08
CA GLN A 333 15.95 -13.58 -6.29
C GLN A 333 16.72 -12.96 -5.11
N LEU A 334 16.40 -13.33 -3.88
CA LEU A 334 17.10 -12.84 -2.68
C LEU A 334 18.51 -13.46 -2.56
N GLN A 335 18.68 -14.74 -2.90
CA GLN A 335 19.98 -15.42 -2.95
C GLN A 335 20.92 -14.80 -4.00
N VAL A 336 20.42 -14.53 -5.20
CA VAL A 336 21.17 -13.84 -6.27
C VAL A 336 21.54 -12.41 -5.85
N TRP A 337 20.63 -11.69 -5.17
CA TRP A 337 20.95 -10.38 -4.57
C TRP A 337 22.05 -10.47 -3.52
N GLY A 338 22.00 -11.46 -2.63
CA GLY A 338 23.05 -11.69 -1.64
C GLY A 338 24.39 -12.02 -2.28
N GLN A 339 24.43 -13.01 -3.17
CA GLN A 339 25.63 -13.42 -3.89
C GLN A 339 26.27 -12.26 -4.67
N ARG A 340 25.47 -11.44 -5.37
CA ARG A 340 25.95 -10.27 -6.13
C ARG A 340 26.63 -9.20 -5.27
N ASN A 341 26.27 -9.10 -3.99
CA ASN A 341 26.84 -8.13 -3.06
C ASN A 341 27.83 -8.76 -2.05
N ASN A 342 27.94 -10.11 -2.00
CA ASN A 342 28.64 -10.90 -0.97
C ASN A 342 27.95 -10.92 0.41
N ILE A 343 26.64 -10.65 0.45
CA ILE A 343 25.83 -10.66 1.67
C ILE A 343 25.31 -12.09 1.93
N PRO A 344 25.51 -12.69 3.12
CA PRO A 344 25.01 -14.01 3.45
C PRO A 344 23.47 -14.03 3.49
N VAL A 345 22.89 -15.03 2.82
CA VAL A 345 21.44 -15.29 2.81
C VAL A 345 21.16 -16.62 3.51
N ILE A 346 20.20 -16.62 4.43
CA ILE A 346 19.68 -17.82 5.09
C ILE A 346 18.35 -18.19 4.42
N ALA A 347 18.28 -19.41 3.91
CA ALA A 347 17.15 -19.95 3.18
C ALA A 347 17.05 -21.46 3.44
N GLN A 348 15.84 -22.01 3.32
CA GLN A 348 15.57 -23.44 3.29
C GLN A 348 14.93 -23.81 1.94
N HIS A 349 14.31 -24.99 1.84
CA HIS A 349 13.63 -25.43 0.62
C HIS A 349 12.31 -24.66 0.39
N THR A 350 11.83 -24.66 -0.86
CA THR A 350 10.52 -24.09 -1.22
C THR A 350 9.41 -24.77 -0.42
N GLY A 351 8.51 -23.98 0.18
CA GLY A 351 7.45 -24.48 1.05
C GLY A 351 7.86 -24.73 2.52
N ALA A 352 9.12 -24.50 2.89
CA ALA A 352 9.55 -24.58 4.30
C ALA A 352 8.83 -23.53 5.18
N ASP A 353 8.80 -23.76 6.49
CA ASP A 353 8.18 -22.83 7.43
C ASP A 353 8.95 -21.50 7.53
N SER A 354 8.34 -20.42 7.06
CA SER A 354 8.87 -19.04 7.08
C SER A 354 9.39 -18.62 8.46
N ALA A 355 8.71 -19.03 9.54
CA ALA A 355 9.13 -18.72 10.91
C ALA A 355 10.40 -19.49 11.34
N SER A 356 10.59 -20.71 10.83
CA SER A 356 11.78 -21.52 11.08
C SER A 356 13.00 -21.01 10.30
N VAL A 357 12.83 -20.59 9.04
CA VAL A 357 13.90 -19.92 8.26
C VAL A 357 14.40 -18.66 8.98
N ILE A 358 13.48 -17.88 9.55
CA ILE A 358 13.79 -16.65 10.29
C ILE A 358 14.43 -16.94 11.65
N PHE A 359 14.03 -18.01 12.35
CA PHE A 359 14.68 -18.47 13.57
C PHE A 359 16.15 -18.82 13.33
N ASP A 360 16.42 -19.64 12.30
CA ASP A 360 17.78 -19.98 11.88
C ASP A 360 18.59 -18.74 11.51
N ALA A 361 17.96 -17.75 10.88
CA ALA A 361 18.63 -16.52 10.48
C ALA A 361 19.02 -15.62 11.68
N ILE A 362 18.17 -15.51 12.70
CA ILE A 362 18.53 -14.80 13.94
C ILE A 362 19.67 -15.54 14.67
N GLN A 363 19.61 -16.87 14.74
CA GLN A 363 20.69 -17.68 15.33
C GLN A 363 22.01 -17.51 14.57
N ALA A 364 21.98 -17.55 13.24
CA ALA A 364 23.15 -17.36 12.39
C ALA A 364 23.71 -15.93 12.46
N ALA A 365 22.85 -14.91 12.54
CA ALA A 365 23.25 -13.52 12.70
C ALA A 365 23.91 -13.26 14.07
N LYS A 366 23.32 -13.78 15.16
CA LYS A 366 23.92 -13.72 16.51
C LYS A 366 25.25 -14.46 16.56
N ALA A 367 25.32 -15.69 16.06
CA ALA A 367 26.55 -16.49 16.05
C ALA A 367 27.69 -15.91 15.20
N ARG A 368 27.38 -15.07 14.20
CA ARG A 368 28.36 -14.38 13.34
C ARG A 368 28.61 -12.92 13.74
N ASN A 369 27.96 -12.41 14.80
CA ASN A 369 28.01 -11.02 15.26
C ASN A 369 27.63 -10.00 14.16
N VAL A 370 26.56 -10.28 13.41
CA VAL A 370 26.08 -9.42 12.31
C VAL A 370 25.34 -8.19 12.88
N ASP A 371 25.60 -7.00 12.33
CA ASP A 371 24.95 -5.75 12.75
C ASP A 371 23.45 -5.73 12.41
N VAL A 372 23.07 -6.12 11.19
CA VAL A 372 21.68 -6.03 10.69
C VAL A 372 21.23 -7.32 10.04
N LEU A 373 20.07 -7.85 10.47
CA LEU A 373 19.34 -8.91 9.81
C LEU A 373 18.07 -8.34 9.15
N ILE A 374 17.87 -8.60 7.86
CA ILE A 374 16.65 -8.23 7.13
C ILE A 374 15.92 -9.49 6.66
N ALA A 375 14.69 -9.69 7.10
CA ALA A 375 13.84 -10.81 6.72
C ALA A 375 12.77 -10.39 5.70
N ASP A 376 12.74 -11.03 4.53
CA ASP A 376 11.61 -10.94 3.59
C ASP A 376 10.46 -11.86 4.05
N THR A 377 9.23 -11.59 3.59
CA THR A 377 8.05 -12.42 3.90
C THR A 377 7.17 -12.64 2.67
N ALA A 378 6.32 -13.67 2.72
CA ALA A 378 5.19 -13.78 1.81
C ALA A 378 4.34 -12.48 1.76
N GLY A 379 3.71 -12.22 0.62
CA GLY A 379 2.85 -11.04 0.39
C GLY A 379 1.52 -11.38 -0.32
N ARG A 380 1.04 -12.63 -0.17
CA ARG A 380 -0.15 -13.17 -0.84
C ARG A 380 -1.46 -12.69 -0.16
N LEU A 381 -1.80 -11.41 -0.34
CA LEU A 381 -2.93 -10.76 0.35
C LEU A 381 -4.30 -11.42 0.09
N GLN A 382 -4.48 -12.19 -0.99
CA GLN A 382 -5.75 -12.87 -1.27
C GLN A 382 -6.22 -13.76 -0.10
N ASN A 383 -5.28 -14.40 0.61
CA ASN A 383 -5.56 -15.25 1.76
C ASN A 383 -5.26 -14.49 3.07
N LYS A 384 -5.95 -13.36 3.29
CA LYS A 384 -5.68 -12.39 4.36
C LYS A 384 -5.47 -13.04 5.74
N SER A 385 -6.34 -13.96 6.15
CA SER A 385 -6.26 -14.64 7.44
C SER A 385 -4.96 -15.44 7.59
N HIS A 386 -4.65 -16.33 6.64
CA HIS A 386 -3.45 -17.16 6.67
C HIS A 386 -2.17 -16.31 6.70
N LEU A 387 -2.08 -15.27 5.85
CA LEU A 387 -0.92 -14.38 5.81
C LEU A 387 -0.70 -13.67 7.15
N MET A 388 -1.76 -13.21 7.80
CA MET A 388 -1.63 -12.49 9.08
C MET A 388 -1.31 -13.42 10.25
N GLU A 389 -1.81 -14.66 10.27
CA GLU A 389 -1.37 -15.65 11.27
C GLU A 389 0.06 -16.16 11.04
N GLU A 390 0.51 -16.28 9.79
CA GLU A 390 1.91 -16.57 9.45
C GLU A 390 2.85 -15.47 9.97
N LEU A 391 2.49 -14.20 9.77
CA LEU A 391 3.27 -13.06 10.26
C LEU A 391 3.28 -12.97 11.79
N LYS A 392 2.16 -13.26 12.47
CA LYS A 392 2.11 -13.39 13.94
C LYS A 392 2.97 -14.55 14.44
N LYS A 393 2.98 -15.69 13.74
CA LYS A 393 3.84 -16.84 14.05
C LYS A 393 5.32 -16.45 13.95
N ILE A 394 5.71 -15.74 12.89
CA ILE A 394 7.07 -15.21 12.71
C ILE A 394 7.46 -14.32 13.89
N VAL A 395 6.66 -13.30 14.22
CA VAL A 395 6.95 -12.39 15.36
C VAL A 395 7.04 -13.15 16.69
N ARG A 396 6.12 -14.10 16.94
CA ARG A 396 6.15 -14.96 18.15
C ARG A 396 7.40 -15.83 18.22
N VAL A 397 7.93 -16.28 17.08
CA VAL A 397 9.16 -17.09 17.02
C VAL A 397 10.42 -16.23 17.17
N MET A 398 10.45 -15.03 16.59
CA MET A 398 11.52 -14.04 16.84
C MET A 398 11.65 -13.75 18.35
N LYS A 399 10.52 -13.51 19.03
CA LYS A 399 10.46 -13.22 20.47
C LYS A 399 10.94 -14.34 21.40
N LYS A 400 11.16 -15.56 20.89
CA LYS A 400 11.82 -16.64 21.66
C LYS A 400 13.34 -16.48 21.72
N LEU A 401 13.95 -15.78 20.77
CA LEU A 401 15.39 -15.57 20.65
C LEU A 401 15.83 -14.18 21.12
N ASP A 402 14.91 -13.21 21.08
CA ASP A 402 15.14 -11.83 21.50
C ASP A 402 13.78 -11.16 21.79
N GLU A 403 13.51 -10.78 23.04
CA GLU A 403 12.19 -10.27 23.45
C GLU A 403 11.80 -8.98 22.72
N GLU A 404 12.81 -8.19 22.32
CA GLU A 404 12.66 -6.94 21.56
C GLU A 404 12.64 -7.13 20.03
N ALA A 405 12.82 -8.35 19.52
CA ALA A 405 12.71 -8.61 18.07
C ALA A 405 11.25 -8.84 17.62
N PRO A 406 10.89 -8.48 16.37
CA PRO A 406 11.66 -7.64 15.45
C PRO A 406 11.80 -6.21 16.00
N HIS A 407 12.98 -5.63 15.80
CA HIS A 407 13.29 -4.26 16.22
C HIS A 407 12.64 -3.21 15.31
N GLU A 408 12.32 -3.61 14.07
CA GLU A 408 11.50 -2.83 13.14
C GLU A 408 10.59 -3.77 12.35
N VAL A 409 9.27 -3.51 12.34
CA VAL A 409 8.31 -4.11 11.41
C VAL A 409 8.03 -3.08 10.31
N MET A 410 8.70 -3.25 9.18
CA MET A 410 8.70 -2.33 8.06
C MET A 410 7.66 -2.74 7.01
N LEU A 411 6.57 -1.99 6.88
CA LEU A 411 5.64 -2.15 5.76
C LEU A 411 6.22 -1.51 4.50
N THR A 412 6.28 -2.27 3.41
CA THR A 412 6.46 -1.69 2.07
C THR A 412 5.10 -1.52 1.39
N ILE A 413 4.81 -0.31 0.90
CA ILE A 413 3.61 0.03 0.12
C ILE A 413 3.96 0.77 -1.17
N ASP A 414 3.09 0.66 -2.16
CA ASP A 414 3.28 1.22 -3.50
C ASP A 414 2.42 2.47 -3.71
N ALA A 415 3.06 3.61 -3.97
CA ALA A 415 2.42 4.91 -4.13
C ALA A 415 1.47 4.99 -5.34
N SER A 416 1.61 4.09 -6.32
CA SER A 416 0.68 4.02 -7.46
C SER A 416 -0.70 3.45 -7.09
N THR A 417 -0.83 2.77 -5.95
CA THR A 417 -2.04 2.03 -5.57
C THR A 417 -3.11 2.86 -4.85
N GLY A 418 -2.83 4.12 -4.52
CA GLY A 418 -3.78 5.04 -3.88
C GLY A 418 -4.31 4.52 -2.54
N GLN A 419 -5.60 4.73 -2.24
CA GLN A 419 -6.23 4.27 -0.99
C GLN A 419 -6.09 2.77 -0.71
N ASN A 420 -5.72 1.92 -1.68
CA ASN A 420 -5.41 0.52 -1.42
C ASN A 420 -4.22 0.37 -0.46
N ALA A 421 -3.21 1.25 -0.53
CA ALA A 421 -2.09 1.25 0.42
C ALA A 421 -2.53 1.59 1.85
N VAL A 422 -3.52 2.47 2.02
CA VAL A 422 -4.11 2.83 3.33
C VAL A 422 -4.80 1.61 3.95
N SER A 423 -5.65 0.91 3.18
CA SER A 423 -6.32 -0.31 3.67
C SER A 423 -5.35 -1.46 3.97
N GLN A 424 -4.23 -1.55 3.24
CA GLN A 424 -3.13 -2.48 3.56
C GLN A 424 -2.44 -2.09 4.86
N ALA A 425 -2.07 -0.81 5.03
CA ALA A 425 -1.38 -0.32 6.22
C ALA A 425 -2.18 -0.61 7.49
N LYS A 426 -3.50 -0.37 7.47
CA LYS A 426 -4.43 -0.76 8.53
C LYS A 426 -4.33 -2.26 8.86
N LEU A 427 -4.52 -3.13 7.86
CA LEU A 427 -4.58 -4.58 8.06
C LEU A 427 -3.25 -5.16 8.58
N PHE A 428 -2.10 -4.70 8.07
CA PHE A 428 -0.80 -5.14 8.58
C PHE A 428 -0.51 -4.59 9.98
N HIS A 429 -0.94 -3.36 10.32
CA HIS A 429 -0.78 -2.81 11.67
C HIS A 429 -1.65 -3.53 12.70
N GLU A 430 -2.92 -3.82 12.37
CA GLU A 430 -3.83 -4.63 13.20
C GLU A 430 -3.32 -6.06 13.44
N ALA A 431 -2.54 -6.62 12.51
CA ALA A 431 -2.05 -7.99 12.59
C ALA A 431 -0.73 -8.15 13.39
N VAL A 432 0.25 -7.26 13.20
CA VAL A 432 1.60 -7.41 13.76
C VAL A 432 2.21 -6.16 14.43
N GLY A 433 1.53 -5.01 14.39
CA GLY A 433 2.06 -3.76 14.96
C GLY A 433 3.23 -3.20 14.15
N LEU A 434 2.92 -2.51 13.06
CA LEU A 434 3.91 -1.82 12.22
C LEU A 434 4.62 -0.70 13.00
N THR A 435 5.95 -0.62 12.88
CA THR A 435 6.78 0.42 13.50
C THR A 435 7.41 1.38 12.48
N GLY A 436 7.41 1.02 11.19
CA GLY A 436 7.89 1.86 10.12
C GLY A 436 7.26 1.55 8.76
N ILE A 437 7.30 2.54 7.86
CA ILE A 437 6.74 2.45 6.51
C ILE A 437 7.80 2.87 5.48
N THR A 438 7.91 2.08 4.40
CA THR A 438 8.59 2.44 3.16
C THR A 438 7.55 2.60 2.04
N LEU A 439 7.50 3.78 1.44
CA LEU A 439 6.62 4.06 0.29
C LEU A 439 7.45 4.01 -1.00
N THR A 440 7.05 3.20 -1.98
CA THR A 440 7.80 2.96 -3.23
C THR A 440 7.09 3.52 -4.47
N LYS A 441 7.82 3.61 -5.59
CA LYS A 441 7.33 4.02 -6.92
C LYS A 441 6.70 5.41 -6.98
N LEU A 442 7.17 6.36 -6.15
CA LEU A 442 6.69 7.74 -6.20
C LEU A 442 6.99 8.42 -7.55
N ASP A 443 8.06 7.98 -8.22
CA ASP A 443 8.45 8.33 -9.59
C ASP A 443 7.48 7.85 -10.68
N GLY A 444 6.73 6.77 -10.40
CA GLY A 444 5.78 6.20 -11.35
C GLY A 444 4.46 6.97 -11.45
N THR A 445 4.07 7.71 -10.41
CA THR A 445 2.65 8.02 -10.12
C THR A 445 2.30 9.50 -10.05
N ALA A 446 1.07 9.83 -10.46
CA ALA A 446 0.41 11.12 -10.24
C ALA A 446 -0.46 11.16 -8.97
N LYS A 447 -0.50 10.04 -8.23
CA LYS A 447 -1.35 9.77 -7.04
C LYS A 447 -0.55 9.80 -5.73
N GLY A 448 0.52 10.59 -5.66
CA GLY A 448 1.41 10.63 -4.50
C GLY A 448 0.78 11.19 -3.22
N GLY A 449 -0.46 11.68 -3.24
CA GLY A 449 -1.19 12.17 -2.06
C GLY A 449 -1.40 11.11 -0.98
N VAL A 450 -1.32 9.82 -1.34
CA VAL A 450 -1.43 8.69 -0.41
C VAL A 450 -0.44 8.77 0.77
N ILE A 451 0.70 9.44 0.61
CA ILE A 451 1.67 9.66 1.69
C ILE A 451 1.07 10.43 2.87
N PHE A 452 0.20 11.42 2.60
CA PHE A 452 -0.48 12.22 3.62
C PHE A 452 -1.58 11.41 4.32
N SER A 453 -2.33 10.59 3.56
CA SER A 453 -3.37 9.70 4.09
C SER A 453 -2.78 8.69 5.08
N VAL A 454 -1.65 8.07 4.71
CA VAL A 454 -0.92 7.11 5.57
C VAL A 454 -0.30 7.78 6.79
N ALA A 455 0.29 8.98 6.62
CA ALA A 455 0.85 9.74 7.73
C ALA A 455 -0.20 10.13 8.78
N ASP A 456 -1.34 10.68 8.35
CA ASP A 456 -2.33 11.26 9.24
C ASP A 456 -3.22 10.22 9.95
N GLN A 457 -3.57 9.12 9.28
CA GLN A 457 -4.44 8.08 9.86
C GLN A 457 -3.72 7.16 10.85
N PHE A 458 -2.42 6.87 10.63
CA PHE A 458 -1.71 5.87 11.43
C PHE A 458 -0.64 6.45 12.37
N GLY A 459 -0.05 7.61 12.06
CA GLY A 459 1.05 8.19 12.84
C GLY A 459 2.31 7.32 12.92
N ILE A 460 2.44 6.30 12.06
CA ILE A 460 3.61 5.42 11.99
C ILE A 460 4.72 6.13 11.19
N PRO A 461 5.97 6.15 11.69
CA PRO A 461 7.10 6.72 10.97
C PRO A 461 7.23 6.26 9.52
N ILE A 462 7.30 7.22 8.60
CA ILE A 462 7.73 6.95 7.23
C ILE A 462 9.25 6.98 7.27
N ARG A 463 9.87 5.81 7.10
CA ARG A 463 11.32 5.63 7.22
C ARG A 463 12.03 5.93 5.92
N TYR A 464 11.45 5.48 4.81
CA TYR A 464 12.05 5.60 3.48
C TYR A 464 11.02 5.91 2.38
N ILE A 465 11.48 6.59 1.34
CA ILE A 465 10.78 6.77 0.06
C ILE A 465 11.61 6.22 -1.11
N GLY A 466 10.95 5.51 -2.02
CA GLY A 466 11.51 4.95 -3.24
C GLY A 466 11.09 5.78 -4.45
N VAL A 467 12.07 6.44 -5.09
CA VAL A 467 11.90 7.46 -6.14
C VAL A 467 12.62 7.08 -7.46
N GLY A 468 12.70 5.78 -7.73
CA GLY A 468 13.38 5.20 -8.89
C GLY A 468 13.89 3.78 -8.62
N GLU A 469 14.51 3.17 -9.64
CA GLU A 469 14.95 1.78 -9.60
C GLU A 469 16.30 1.57 -8.92
N ARG A 470 17.19 2.56 -8.92
CA ARG A 470 18.59 2.38 -8.50
C ARG A 470 18.75 2.32 -6.98
N ILE A 471 19.93 1.88 -6.53
CA ILE A 471 20.22 1.73 -5.09
C ILE A 471 20.21 3.09 -4.38
N GLU A 472 20.68 4.14 -5.07
CA GLU A 472 20.62 5.53 -4.58
C GLU A 472 19.23 6.18 -4.69
N ASP A 473 18.22 5.48 -5.23
CA ASP A 473 16.84 5.98 -5.37
C ASP A 473 15.90 5.48 -4.23
N LEU A 474 16.41 4.71 -3.26
CA LEU A 474 15.77 4.58 -1.96
C LEU A 474 16.40 5.61 -1.02
N ARG A 475 15.58 6.43 -0.36
CA ARG A 475 16.05 7.54 0.48
C ARG A 475 15.41 7.48 1.86
N PRO A 476 16.17 7.70 2.95
CA PRO A 476 15.58 8.05 4.23
C PRO A 476 14.61 9.23 4.03
N PHE A 477 13.42 9.12 4.60
CA PHE A 477 12.41 10.16 4.48
C PHE A 477 12.85 11.42 5.24
N LYS A 478 12.44 12.58 4.72
CA LYS A 478 12.60 13.92 5.31
C LYS A 478 11.37 14.73 4.92
N ALA A 479 10.56 15.17 5.88
CA ALA A 479 9.33 15.90 5.60
C ALA A 479 9.61 17.22 4.86
N ASP A 480 10.56 18.02 5.36
CA ASP A 480 10.94 19.32 4.78
C ASP A 480 11.40 19.19 3.31
N ASP A 481 12.39 18.31 3.04
CA ASP A 481 12.92 18.12 1.69
C ASP A 481 11.86 17.55 0.72
N PHE A 482 10.90 16.76 1.21
CA PHE A 482 9.77 16.25 0.42
C PHE A 482 8.74 17.35 0.09
N ILE A 483 8.35 18.14 1.10
CA ILE A 483 7.41 19.25 0.95
C ILE A 483 7.99 20.34 0.05
N GLU A 484 9.27 20.70 0.23
CA GLU A 484 9.94 21.62 -0.68
C GLU A 484 10.02 21.06 -2.10
N ALA A 485 10.33 19.77 -2.29
CA ALA A 485 10.36 19.19 -3.64
C ALA A 485 8.98 19.22 -4.30
N LEU A 486 7.90 18.93 -3.56
CA LEU A 486 6.52 18.94 -4.01
C LEU A 486 6.01 20.36 -4.34
N PHE A 487 6.28 21.35 -3.48
CA PHE A 487 5.79 22.72 -3.63
C PHE A 487 6.76 23.68 -4.38
N ALA A 488 7.98 23.23 -4.72
CA ALA A 488 8.91 24.02 -5.54
C ALA A 488 8.32 24.33 -6.91
N ARG A 489 8.36 25.60 -7.32
CA ARG A 489 7.93 26.05 -8.66
C ARG A 489 8.80 25.40 -9.75
N GLU A 490 8.26 25.31 -10.95
CA GLU A 490 9.08 25.16 -12.15
C GLU A 490 9.54 26.55 -12.60
N ASP A 491 10.73 26.61 -13.20
CA ASP A 491 11.47 27.83 -13.56
C ASP A 491 11.60 27.92 -15.09
#